data_AF-A0A937MU34-F1
#
_entry.id   AF-A0A937MU34-F1
#
_cell.length_a   1.000
_cell.length_b   1.000
_cell.length_c   1.000
_cell.angle_alpha   90.00
_cell.angle_beta   90.00
_cell.angle_gamma   90.00
#
_symmetry.space_group_name_H-M   'P 1'
#
loop_
_entity.id
_entity.type
_entity.pdbx_description
1 polymer ?
#
loop_
_entity_poly.entity_id
_entity_poly.type
_entity_poly.pdbx_seq_one_letter_code
_entity_poly.pdbx_strand_id
1 'polypeptide(L)'
;MLYQTLKFYLARIAVSLILIFGLGFTFLFFLHEVALPSVQFDDVAIQWAITVVCLFFGFIGYGMMGEQRFFNALHFLENVPPRSSPDNIKSQYENLLSFTYSSYFLPETGKRYRVLGVLLYADYLLSIGDETPRALNIYVQAFLHRPKDSRFRKPLLAILNQGRELTREEMDLLLVMVQQEEIHDSTLTHYLASLFLKAGQWSGKVELLFLSALEDQSELSSEIIQFALPIYLAHKRTDERALKFYLFALSYSVKEEGEIKNYLARSYCEGNLAGVAPDLHQKCGEVFAGLSSDRQAELKKQSEENRVSSKLKKVQLFRREDIQDLKRLKVELGLVAGRMTIFRRGLSWLARKILGGFKWIFLQVLEGLIKFGTLSLRAKLISFAALSVSIMLVLGFSEWVPKNQDNLSTASSSLIPRSKPSPTKIEDRVFTVQIAAVISAKQADTMIRRLKKKGVEGLYVVKSDRRAGGKWYKIRAGQFPSKDQASAYANRLVDSKSIKNYFVISLPKN
;
A
#
# COMPACT_ATOMS: atom_id res chain seq x y z
N MET A 1 4.41 -8.90 -12.10
CA MET A 1 3.56 -7.73 -12.40
C MET A 1 3.80 -7.21 -13.82
N LEU A 2 5.00 -6.74 -14.17
CA LEU A 2 5.30 -6.14 -15.48
C LEU A 2 4.99 -7.05 -16.69
N TYR A 3 5.30 -8.34 -16.59
CA TYR A 3 5.02 -9.32 -17.65
C TYR A 3 3.52 -9.51 -17.93
N GLN A 4 2.68 -9.54 -16.89
CA GLN A 4 1.22 -9.63 -17.05
C GLN A 4 0.65 -8.33 -17.64
N THR A 5 1.15 -7.18 -17.19
CA THR A 5 0.79 -5.88 -17.78
C THR A 5 1.10 -5.83 -19.27
N LEU A 6 2.28 -6.34 -19.68
CA LEU A 6 2.66 -6.38 -21.09
C LEU A 6 1.72 -7.30 -21.89
N LYS A 7 1.45 -8.51 -21.39
CA LYS A 7 0.48 -9.44 -22.00
C LYS A 7 -0.90 -8.82 -22.14
N PHE A 8 -1.36 -8.12 -21.10
CA PHE A 8 -2.66 -7.46 -21.06
C PHE A 8 -2.82 -6.44 -22.19
N TYR A 9 -1.85 -5.54 -22.36
CA TYR A 9 -1.91 -4.51 -23.40
C TYR A 9 -1.68 -5.09 -24.78
N LEU A 10 -0.70 -5.99 -24.94
CA LEU A 10 -0.37 -6.57 -26.24
C LEU A 10 -1.53 -7.39 -26.83
N ALA A 11 -2.21 -8.18 -25.99
CA ALA A 11 -3.39 -8.93 -26.42
C ALA A 11 -4.54 -8.01 -26.86
N ARG A 12 -4.83 -6.95 -26.10
CA ARG A 12 -5.91 -6.01 -26.45
C ARG A 12 -5.61 -5.21 -27.70
N ILE A 13 -4.36 -4.78 -27.89
CA ILE A 13 -3.93 -4.13 -29.12
C ILE A 13 -4.08 -5.11 -30.29
N ALA A 14 -3.60 -6.35 -30.16
CA ALA A 14 -3.73 -7.36 -31.21
C ALA A 14 -5.19 -7.65 -31.57
N VAL A 15 -6.06 -7.88 -30.58
CA VAL A 15 -7.50 -8.11 -30.80
C VAL A 15 -8.14 -6.88 -31.48
N SER A 16 -7.82 -5.67 -31.01
CA SER A 16 -8.33 -4.44 -31.63
C SER A 16 -7.89 -4.32 -33.10
N LEU A 17 -6.64 -4.60 -33.41
CA LEU A 17 -6.13 -4.58 -34.79
C LEU A 17 -6.83 -5.63 -35.65
N ILE A 18 -7.02 -6.86 -35.13
CA ILE A 18 -7.77 -7.91 -35.83
C ILE A 18 -9.22 -7.46 -36.10
N LEU A 19 -9.87 -6.81 -35.14
CA LEU A 19 -11.23 -6.28 -35.32
C LEU A 19 -11.27 -5.16 -36.37
N ILE A 20 -10.30 -4.26 -36.37
CA ILE A 20 -10.19 -3.16 -37.34
C ILE A 20 -10.00 -3.72 -38.75
N PHE A 21 -9.01 -4.60 -38.95
CA PHE A 21 -8.66 -5.13 -40.27
C PHE A 21 -9.61 -6.23 -40.76
N GLY A 22 -10.25 -6.97 -39.85
CA GLY A 22 -11.25 -7.98 -40.20
C GLY A 22 -12.63 -7.35 -40.36
N LEU A 23 -13.31 -7.14 -39.23
CA LEU A 23 -14.68 -6.64 -39.21
C LEU A 23 -14.81 -5.24 -39.81
N GLY A 24 -13.86 -4.35 -39.52
CA GLY A 24 -13.90 -2.99 -40.07
C GLY A 24 -13.75 -2.97 -41.60
N PHE A 25 -12.83 -3.77 -42.14
CA PHE A 25 -12.67 -3.91 -43.58
C PHE A 25 -13.89 -4.56 -44.24
N THR A 26 -14.39 -5.67 -43.70
CA THR A 26 -15.57 -6.36 -44.24
C THR A 26 -16.81 -5.45 -44.23
N PHE A 27 -16.99 -4.65 -43.18
CA PHE A 27 -18.09 -3.69 -43.11
C PHE A 27 -17.97 -2.59 -44.16
N LEU A 28 -16.78 -2.01 -44.34
CA LEU A 28 -16.54 -1.01 -45.37
C LEU A 28 -16.71 -1.58 -46.78
N PHE A 29 -16.21 -2.79 -47.02
CA PHE A 29 -16.39 -3.50 -48.29
C PHE A 29 -17.87 -3.74 -48.59
N PHE A 30 -18.63 -4.23 -47.61
CA PHE A 30 -20.08 -4.42 -47.77
C PHE A 30 -20.79 -3.10 -48.07
N LEU A 31 -20.41 -2.02 -47.39
CA LEU A 31 -21.04 -0.72 -47.55
C LEU A 31 -20.79 -0.16 -48.96
N HIS A 32 -19.56 -0.28 -49.48
CA HIS A 32 -19.20 0.18 -50.82
C HIS A 32 -19.73 -0.70 -51.95
N GLU A 33 -19.57 -2.02 -51.85
CA GLU A 33 -19.89 -2.90 -52.98
C GLU A 33 -21.28 -3.50 -52.98
N VAL A 34 -21.90 -3.65 -51.81
CA VAL A 34 -23.21 -4.31 -51.70
C VAL A 34 -24.31 -3.30 -51.43
N ALA A 35 -24.10 -2.39 -50.47
CA ALA A 35 -25.16 -1.50 -50.01
C ALA A 35 -25.31 -0.23 -50.87
N LEU A 36 -24.20 0.37 -51.32
CA LEU A 36 -24.19 1.62 -52.08
C LEU A 36 -23.23 1.56 -53.29
N PRO A 37 -23.42 0.60 -54.23
CA PRO A 37 -22.59 0.54 -55.41
C PRO A 37 -22.72 1.86 -56.19
N SER A 38 -21.58 2.46 -56.58
CA SER A 38 -21.43 3.70 -57.36
C SER A 38 -21.53 5.06 -56.65
N VAL A 39 -21.71 5.13 -55.32
CA VAL A 39 -21.72 6.41 -54.59
C VAL A 39 -20.32 6.73 -54.03
N GLN A 40 -19.67 7.78 -54.54
CA GLN A 40 -18.42 8.29 -53.95
C GLN A 40 -18.73 9.27 -52.81
N PHE A 41 -18.46 8.86 -51.56
CA PHE A 41 -18.47 9.74 -50.39
C PHE A 41 -17.17 9.62 -49.59
N ASP A 42 -16.89 10.66 -48.79
CA ASP A 42 -15.72 10.70 -47.93
C ASP A 42 -15.91 9.76 -46.73
N ASP A 43 -15.20 8.63 -46.77
CA ASP A 43 -15.28 7.55 -45.79
C ASP A 43 -14.56 7.84 -44.48
N VAL A 44 -13.80 8.93 -44.39
CA VAL A 44 -12.93 9.20 -43.23
C VAL A 44 -13.73 9.14 -41.93
N ALA A 45 -14.95 9.71 -41.91
CA ALA A 45 -15.80 9.67 -40.72
C ALA A 45 -16.25 8.26 -40.33
N ILE A 46 -16.58 7.42 -41.32
CA ILE A 46 -17.05 6.04 -41.10
C ILE A 46 -15.88 5.15 -40.66
N GLN A 47 -14.71 5.32 -41.29
CA GLN A 47 -13.47 4.63 -40.90
C GLN A 47 -13.09 4.95 -39.45
N TRP A 48 -13.15 6.22 -39.03
CA TRP A 48 -12.88 6.59 -37.64
C TRP A 48 -13.92 6.02 -36.67
N ALA A 49 -15.21 6.03 -37.02
CA ALA A 49 -16.26 5.47 -36.18
C ALA A 49 -16.07 3.96 -35.96
N ILE A 50 -15.82 3.20 -37.03
CA ILE A 50 -15.52 1.76 -36.97
C ILE A 50 -14.26 1.52 -36.14
N THR A 51 -13.19 2.28 -36.38
CA THR A 51 -11.94 2.16 -35.62
C THR A 51 -12.17 2.32 -34.12
N VAL A 52 -12.95 3.33 -33.71
CA VAL A 52 -13.30 3.56 -32.30
C VAL A 52 -14.10 2.39 -31.72
N VAL A 53 -15.09 1.87 -32.46
CA VAL A 53 -15.89 0.72 -32.02
C VAL A 53 -15.02 -0.53 -31.86
N CYS A 54 -14.14 -0.82 -32.83
CA CYS A 54 -13.22 -1.96 -32.75
C CYS A 54 -12.21 -1.83 -31.60
N LEU A 55 -11.69 -0.62 -31.35
CA LEU A 55 -10.85 -0.36 -30.18
C LEU A 55 -11.62 -0.57 -28.87
N PHE A 56 -12.87 -0.10 -28.79
CA PHE A 56 -13.73 -0.31 -27.63
C PHE A 56 -13.94 -1.79 -27.33
N PHE A 57 -14.36 -2.58 -28.33
CA PHE A 57 -14.56 -4.02 -28.14
C PHE A 57 -13.25 -4.78 -27.87
N GLY A 58 -12.14 -4.36 -28.49
CA GLY A 58 -10.84 -4.96 -28.27
C GLY A 58 -10.25 -4.69 -26.88
N PHE A 59 -10.53 -3.51 -26.28
CA PHE A 59 -10.03 -3.17 -24.95
C PHE A 59 -11.00 -3.54 -23.82
N ILE A 60 -12.28 -3.15 -23.95
CA ILE A 60 -13.30 -3.32 -22.91
C ILE A 60 -14.01 -4.66 -23.09
N GLY A 61 -14.53 -4.94 -24.29
CA GLY A 61 -15.27 -6.18 -24.59
C GLY A 61 -14.44 -7.44 -24.30
N TYR A 62 -13.18 -7.44 -24.72
CA TYR A 62 -12.24 -8.53 -24.42
C TYR A 62 -12.07 -8.74 -22.91
N GLY A 63 -11.97 -7.67 -22.12
CA GLY A 63 -11.89 -7.76 -20.65
C GLY A 63 -13.16 -8.32 -20.02
N MET A 64 -14.32 -7.79 -20.41
CA MET A 64 -15.64 -8.23 -19.94
C MET A 64 -15.87 -9.72 -20.19
N MET A 65 -15.48 -10.22 -21.35
CA MET A 65 -15.57 -11.65 -21.68
C MET A 65 -14.75 -12.51 -20.70
N GLY A 66 -13.57 -12.02 -20.30
CA GLY A 66 -12.74 -12.69 -19.30
C GLY A 66 -13.39 -12.72 -17.91
N GLU A 67 -13.96 -11.61 -17.47
CA GLU A 67 -14.68 -11.54 -16.19
C GLU A 67 -15.89 -12.47 -16.16
N GLN A 68 -16.72 -12.47 -17.20
CA GLN A 68 -17.87 -13.35 -17.31
C GLN A 68 -17.45 -14.83 -17.25
N ARG A 69 -16.40 -15.22 -17.99
CA ARG A 69 -15.87 -16.59 -17.95
C ARG A 69 -15.35 -16.97 -16.56
N PHE A 70 -14.69 -16.04 -15.86
CA PHE A 70 -14.20 -16.27 -14.51
C PHE A 70 -15.36 -16.52 -13.54
N PHE A 71 -16.38 -15.65 -13.52
CA PHE A 71 -17.52 -15.80 -12.60
C PHE A 71 -18.39 -17.01 -12.93
N ASN A 72 -18.55 -17.36 -14.21
CA ASN A 72 -19.26 -18.58 -14.60
C ASN A 72 -18.55 -19.84 -14.09
N ALA A 73 -17.22 -19.90 -14.24
CA ALA A 73 -16.42 -21.01 -13.72
C ALA A 73 -16.44 -21.04 -12.18
N LEU A 74 -16.38 -19.87 -11.54
CA LEU A 74 -16.47 -19.75 -10.08
C LEU A 74 -17.81 -20.27 -9.54
N HIS A 75 -18.92 -19.88 -10.15
CA HIS A 75 -20.26 -20.32 -9.75
C HIS A 75 -20.45 -21.84 -9.88
N PHE A 76 -19.85 -22.45 -10.91
CA PHE A 76 -19.83 -23.91 -11.06
C PHE A 76 -19.07 -24.58 -9.92
N LEU A 77 -17.94 -23.99 -9.51
CA LEU A 77 -17.10 -24.50 -8.43
C LEU A 77 -17.65 -24.22 -7.02
N GLU A 78 -18.54 -23.25 -6.86
CA GLU A 78 -19.24 -23.03 -5.59
C GLU A 78 -20.30 -24.11 -5.32
N ASN A 79 -20.88 -24.68 -6.37
CA ASN A 79 -21.97 -25.64 -6.31
C ASN A 79 -21.54 -27.05 -6.75
N VAL A 80 -20.42 -27.54 -6.22
CA VAL A 80 -19.89 -28.86 -6.58
C VAL A 80 -20.82 -29.98 -6.10
N PRO A 81 -21.28 -30.88 -6.97
CA PRO A 81 -22.09 -32.03 -6.57
C PRO A 81 -21.30 -32.98 -5.64
N PRO A 82 -21.93 -33.57 -4.62
CA PRO A 82 -21.25 -34.49 -3.68
C PRO A 82 -20.60 -35.73 -4.33
N ARG A 83 -21.03 -36.10 -5.55
CA ARG A 83 -20.54 -37.27 -6.30
C ARG A 83 -19.42 -36.96 -7.29
N SER A 84 -18.95 -35.72 -7.35
CA SER A 84 -17.89 -35.33 -8.28
C SER A 84 -16.53 -35.85 -7.82
N SER A 85 -15.70 -36.28 -8.79
CA SER A 85 -14.32 -36.70 -8.52
C SER A 85 -13.50 -35.54 -7.95
N PRO A 86 -12.88 -35.69 -6.76
CA PRO A 86 -12.09 -34.62 -6.13
C PRO A 86 -10.95 -34.11 -7.01
N ASP A 87 -10.27 -34.98 -7.75
CA ASP A 87 -9.13 -34.60 -8.59
C ASP A 87 -9.56 -33.72 -9.78
N ASN A 88 -10.75 -33.98 -10.34
CA ASN A 88 -11.31 -33.14 -11.39
C ASN A 88 -11.62 -31.74 -10.86
N ILE A 89 -12.21 -31.64 -9.66
CA ILE A 89 -12.53 -30.35 -9.04
C ILE A 89 -11.25 -29.57 -8.70
N LYS A 90 -10.24 -30.24 -8.13
CA LYS A 90 -8.91 -29.65 -7.88
C LYS A 90 -8.31 -29.08 -9.18
N SER A 91 -8.32 -29.85 -10.26
CA SER A 91 -7.83 -29.38 -11.56
C SER A 91 -8.61 -28.17 -12.07
N GLN A 92 -9.93 -28.12 -11.88
CA GLN A 92 -10.74 -26.97 -12.28
C GLN A 92 -10.40 -25.71 -11.46
N TYR A 93 -10.18 -25.83 -10.16
CA TYR A 93 -9.68 -24.71 -9.35
C TYR A 93 -8.29 -24.25 -9.79
N GLU A 94 -7.35 -25.18 -10.06
CA GLU A 94 -6.02 -24.85 -10.57
C GLU A 94 -6.10 -24.11 -11.93
N ASN A 95 -6.97 -24.57 -12.82
CA ASN A 95 -7.26 -23.91 -14.09
C ASN A 95 -7.85 -22.51 -13.88
N LEU A 96 -8.77 -22.34 -12.93
CA LEU A 96 -9.33 -21.04 -12.59
C LEU A 96 -8.25 -20.08 -12.06
N LEU A 97 -7.37 -20.55 -11.16
CA LEU A 97 -6.28 -19.76 -10.62
C LEU A 97 -5.28 -19.36 -11.71
N SER A 98 -4.90 -20.28 -12.59
CA SER A 98 -4.02 -19.97 -13.73
C SER A 98 -4.67 -18.98 -14.71
N PHE A 99 -5.99 -19.06 -14.91
CA PHE A 99 -6.75 -18.13 -15.74
C PHE A 99 -6.65 -16.69 -15.23
N THR A 100 -6.52 -16.45 -13.92
CA THR A 100 -6.33 -15.09 -13.36
C THR A 100 -5.04 -14.39 -13.79
N TYR A 101 -4.04 -15.14 -14.29
CA TYR A 101 -2.79 -14.61 -14.85
C TYR A 101 -2.84 -14.32 -16.34
N SER A 102 -3.97 -14.61 -16.99
CA SER A 102 -4.16 -14.39 -18.42
C SER A 102 -4.19 -12.90 -18.78
N SER A 103 -4.12 -12.63 -20.10
CA SER A 103 -4.23 -11.29 -20.66
C SER A 103 -5.60 -10.64 -20.44
N TYR A 104 -6.62 -11.40 -20.05
CA TYR A 104 -7.96 -10.88 -19.79
C TYR A 104 -7.98 -9.85 -18.65
N PHE A 105 -7.10 -10.01 -17.64
CA PHE A 105 -7.17 -9.22 -16.40
C PHE A 105 -5.98 -8.28 -16.25
N LEU A 106 -6.24 -7.04 -15.79
CA LEU A 106 -5.17 -6.19 -15.26
C LEU A 106 -4.54 -6.90 -14.05
N PRO A 107 -3.25 -6.67 -13.76
CA PRO A 107 -2.58 -7.36 -12.66
C PRO A 107 -3.27 -7.19 -11.30
N GLU A 108 -3.86 -6.03 -11.03
CA GLU A 108 -4.60 -5.79 -9.79
C GLU A 108 -5.93 -6.55 -9.75
N THR A 109 -6.73 -6.50 -10.81
CA THR A 109 -8.01 -7.23 -10.88
C THR A 109 -7.78 -8.73 -10.86
N GLY A 110 -6.79 -9.23 -11.63
CA GLY A 110 -6.39 -10.63 -11.62
C GLY A 110 -5.93 -11.08 -10.22
N LYS A 111 -5.18 -10.24 -9.50
CA LYS A 111 -4.81 -10.52 -8.10
C LYS A 111 -6.05 -10.63 -7.20
N ARG A 112 -7.04 -9.74 -7.33
CA ARG A 112 -8.28 -9.80 -6.54
C ARG A 112 -9.06 -11.10 -6.80
N TYR A 113 -9.25 -11.44 -8.06
CA TYR A 113 -9.93 -12.68 -8.45
C TYR A 113 -9.17 -13.93 -8.01
N ARG A 114 -7.83 -13.89 -8.04
CA ARG A 114 -7.00 -14.99 -7.52
C ARG A 114 -7.19 -15.18 -6.02
N VAL A 115 -7.22 -14.11 -5.23
CA VAL A 115 -7.49 -14.19 -3.79
C VAL A 115 -8.84 -14.86 -3.53
N LEU A 116 -9.88 -14.48 -4.27
CA LEU A 116 -11.20 -15.09 -4.16
C LEU A 116 -11.17 -16.59 -4.50
N GLY A 117 -10.53 -16.95 -5.61
CA GLY A 117 -10.39 -18.35 -6.02
C GLY A 117 -9.58 -19.19 -5.03
N VAL A 118 -8.52 -18.63 -4.44
CA VAL A 118 -7.70 -19.31 -3.42
C VAL A 118 -8.51 -19.60 -2.17
N LEU A 119 -9.33 -18.64 -1.71
CA LEU A 119 -10.16 -18.83 -0.51
C LEU A 119 -11.20 -19.93 -0.72
N LEU A 120 -11.90 -19.92 -1.86
CA LEU A 120 -12.89 -20.95 -2.18
C LEU A 120 -12.24 -22.32 -2.39
N TYR A 121 -11.05 -22.37 -3.01
CA TYR A 121 -10.33 -23.62 -3.18
C TYR A 121 -9.86 -24.18 -1.83
N ALA A 122 -9.36 -23.32 -0.94
CA ALA A 122 -8.99 -23.71 0.42
C ALA A 122 -10.20 -24.24 1.20
N ASP A 123 -11.37 -23.59 1.10
CA ASP A 123 -12.59 -24.07 1.75
C ASP A 123 -13.02 -25.45 1.20
N TYR A 124 -12.90 -25.67 -0.12
CA TYR A 124 -13.16 -26.97 -0.72
C TYR A 124 -12.18 -28.04 -0.22
N LEU A 125 -10.87 -27.77 -0.26
CA LEU A 125 -9.84 -28.70 0.22
C LEU A 125 -10.04 -29.07 1.69
N LEU A 126 -10.44 -28.10 2.52
CA LEU A 126 -10.75 -28.33 3.92
C LEU A 126 -11.97 -29.24 4.08
N SER A 127 -13.00 -29.07 3.24
CA SER A 127 -14.23 -29.90 3.27
C SER A 127 -13.99 -31.37 2.94
N ILE A 128 -12.99 -31.67 2.10
CA ILE A 128 -12.60 -33.05 1.75
C ILE A 128 -11.48 -33.59 2.65
N GLY A 129 -10.95 -32.77 3.58
CA GLY A 129 -9.85 -33.15 4.47
C GLY A 129 -8.52 -33.38 3.76
N ASP A 130 -8.23 -32.64 2.69
CA ASP A 130 -6.96 -32.82 1.96
C ASP A 130 -5.79 -32.14 2.68
N GLU A 131 -4.80 -32.93 3.08
CA GLU A 131 -3.59 -32.51 3.79
C GLU A 131 -2.31 -32.67 2.94
N THR A 132 -2.45 -32.88 1.62
CA THR A 132 -1.30 -32.99 0.72
C THR A 132 -0.44 -31.72 0.70
N PRO A 133 0.87 -31.82 0.36
CA PRO A 133 1.74 -30.64 0.26
C PRO A 133 1.21 -29.52 -0.66
N ARG A 134 0.44 -29.88 -1.69
CA ARG A 134 -0.22 -28.91 -2.57
C ARG A 134 -1.37 -28.19 -1.87
N ALA A 135 -2.20 -28.92 -1.13
CA ALA A 135 -3.29 -28.32 -0.35
C ALA A 135 -2.75 -27.35 0.71
N LEU A 136 -1.63 -27.70 1.36
CA LEU A 136 -0.97 -26.81 2.32
C LEU A 136 -0.55 -25.48 1.73
N ASN A 137 0.04 -25.49 0.52
CA ASN A 137 0.41 -24.25 -0.15
C ASN A 137 -0.81 -23.35 -0.39
N ILE A 138 -1.98 -23.94 -0.65
CA ILE A 138 -3.24 -23.20 -0.80
C ILE A 138 -3.74 -22.68 0.55
N TYR A 139 -3.68 -23.49 1.62
CA TYR A 139 -4.02 -23.04 2.98
C TYR A 139 -3.13 -21.89 3.47
N VAL A 140 -1.81 -21.96 3.22
CA VAL A 140 -0.88 -20.87 3.53
C VAL A 140 -1.29 -19.60 2.78
N GLN A 141 -1.58 -19.69 1.48
CA GLN A 141 -2.02 -18.54 0.71
C GLN A 141 -3.34 -17.96 1.23
N ALA A 142 -4.32 -18.81 1.55
CA ALA A 142 -5.60 -18.41 2.11
C ALA A 142 -5.43 -17.71 3.47
N PHE A 143 -4.61 -18.28 4.36
CA PHE A 143 -4.28 -17.71 5.66
C PHE A 143 -3.58 -16.35 5.53
N LEU A 144 -2.59 -16.22 4.65
CA LEU A 144 -1.90 -14.94 4.43
C LEU A 144 -2.84 -13.84 3.91
N HIS A 145 -3.93 -14.22 3.24
CA HIS A 145 -4.97 -13.28 2.80
C HIS A 145 -6.01 -12.97 3.87
N ARG A 146 -6.32 -13.93 4.77
CA ARG A 146 -7.24 -13.77 5.89
C ARG A 146 -6.64 -14.36 7.18
N PRO A 147 -5.69 -13.66 7.83
CA PRO A 147 -4.92 -14.25 8.92
C PRO A 147 -5.71 -14.39 10.23
N LYS A 148 -6.86 -13.73 10.35
CA LYS A 148 -7.80 -13.91 11.46
C LYS A 148 -8.73 -15.12 11.28
N ASP A 149 -8.78 -15.70 10.09
CA ASP A 149 -9.63 -16.85 9.81
C ASP A 149 -8.95 -18.12 10.36
N SER A 150 -9.47 -18.62 11.48
CA SER A 150 -8.90 -19.75 12.21
C SER A 150 -9.08 -21.09 11.49
N ARG A 151 -9.94 -21.18 10.46
CA ARG A 151 -10.27 -22.43 9.75
C ARG A 151 -9.05 -23.12 9.17
N PHE A 152 -8.10 -22.35 8.65
CA PHE A 152 -6.87 -22.87 8.04
C PHE A 152 -5.75 -23.14 9.05
N ARG A 153 -5.89 -22.71 10.31
CA ARG A 153 -4.82 -22.85 11.31
C ARG A 153 -4.59 -24.31 11.68
N LYS A 154 -5.64 -25.08 11.97
CA LYS A 154 -5.51 -26.46 12.45
C LYS A 154 -4.74 -27.36 11.47
N PRO A 155 -5.08 -27.42 10.16
CA PRO A 155 -4.33 -28.23 9.20
C PRO A 155 -2.86 -27.80 9.08
N LEU A 156 -2.60 -26.48 9.10
CA LEU A 156 -1.24 -25.96 9.03
C LEU A 156 -0.41 -26.32 10.27
N LEU A 157 -0.98 -26.18 11.47
CA LEU A 157 -0.30 -26.55 12.72
C LEU A 157 -0.02 -28.05 12.81
N ALA A 158 -0.97 -28.89 12.42
CA ALA A 158 -0.80 -30.34 12.46
C ALA A 158 0.45 -30.79 11.70
N ILE A 159 0.74 -30.14 10.57
CA ILE A 159 1.86 -30.52 9.70
C ILE A 159 3.16 -29.80 10.05
N LEU A 160 3.09 -28.55 10.53
CA LEU A 160 4.25 -27.85 11.05
C LEU A 160 4.77 -28.49 12.35
N ASN A 161 3.90 -29.16 13.12
CA ASN A 161 4.26 -29.87 14.35
C ASN A 161 4.73 -31.33 14.14
N GLN A 162 4.94 -31.80 12.90
CA GLN A 162 5.40 -33.18 12.62
C GLN A 162 6.87 -33.48 13.03
N GLY A 163 7.45 -32.71 13.95
CA GLY A 163 8.78 -32.97 14.52
C GLY A 163 9.96 -32.72 13.57
N ARG A 164 9.73 -32.16 12.38
CA ARG A 164 10.80 -31.73 11.48
C ARG A 164 11.37 -30.38 11.91
N GLU A 165 12.63 -30.13 11.56
CA GLU A 165 13.20 -28.80 11.68
C GLU A 165 12.44 -27.84 10.76
N LEU A 166 11.94 -26.75 11.36
CA LEU A 166 11.18 -25.73 10.67
C LEU A 166 12.14 -24.76 9.96
N THR A 167 11.79 -24.41 8.73
CA THR A 167 12.47 -23.32 8.01
C THR A 167 12.13 -21.98 8.64
N ARG A 168 12.94 -20.96 8.36
CA ARG A 168 12.71 -19.61 8.87
C ARG A 168 11.33 -19.06 8.45
N GLU A 169 10.93 -19.30 7.21
CA GLU A 169 9.66 -18.88 6.67
C GLU A 169 8.48 -19.57 7.37
N GLU A 170 8.64 -20.84 7.74
CA GLU A 170 7.65 -21.60 8.52
C GLU A 170 7.57 -21.10 9.97
N MET A 171 8.70 -20.76 10.60
CA MET A 171 8.72 -20.11 11.92
C MET A 171 8.04 -18.73 11.88
N ASP A 172 8.29 -17.93 10.84
CA ASP A 172 7.64 -16.63 10.66
C ASP A 172 6.13 -16.79 10.44
N LEU A 173 5.68 -17.83 9.73
CA LEU A 173 4.27 -18.16 9.57
C LEU A 173 3.63 -18.50 10.92
N LEU A 174 4.24 -19.40 11.72
CA LEU A 174 3.76 -19.76 13.05
C LEU A 174 3.66 -18.53 13.97
N LEU A 175 4.64 -17.63 13.90
CA LEU A 175 4.62 -16.39 14.68
C LEU A 175 3.45 -15.48 14.28
N VAL A 176 3.14 -15.38 12.98
CA VAL A 176 1.95 -14.66 12.51
C VAL A 176 0.68 -15.35 12.98
N MET A 177 0.65 -16.68 13.01
CA MET A 177 -0.49 -17.43 13.54
C MET A 177 -0.71 -17.08 15.01
N VAL A 178 0.26 -17.26 15.90
CA VAL A 178 0.09 -16.95 17.34
C VAL A 178 -0.33 -15.49 17.55
N GLN A 179 0.21 -14.54 16.81
CA GLN A 179 -0.14 -13.12 16.96
C GLN A 179 -1.54 -12.72 16.50
N GLN A 180 -2.16 -13.50 15.62
CA GLN A 180 -3.50 -13.22 15.08
C GLN A 180 -4.57 -14.09 15.76
N GLU A 181 -4.19 -14.86 16.76
CA GLU A 181 -5.06 -15.70 17.55
C GLU A 181 -5.95 -14.88 18.48
N GLU A 182 -7.25 -15.16 18.46
CA GLU A 182 -8.21 -14.58 19.40
C GLU A 182 -8.17 -15.32 20.75
N ILE A 183 -7.84 -16.61 20.76
CA ILE A 183 -7.82 -17.48 21.95
C ILE A 183 -6.40 -17.94 22.20
N HIS A 184 -5.76 -17.36 23.21
CA HIS A 184 -4.37 -17.67 23.56
C HIS A 184 -4.14 -19.18 23.79
N ASP A 185 -3.28 -19.78 22.95
CA ASP A 185 -2.82 -21.18 23.10
C ASP A 185 -1.43 -21.18 23.76
N SER A 186 -1.39 -21.50 25.05
CA SER A 186 -0.15 -21.57 25.83
C SER A 186 0.79 -22.68 25.34
N THR A 187 0.26 -23.79 24.82
CA THR A 187 1.07 -24.92 24.36
C THR A 187 1.84 -24.54 23.10
N LEU A 188 1.16 -23.91 22.14
CA LEU A 188 1.78 -23.40 20.92
C LEU A 188 2.77 -22.27 21.23
N THR A 189 2.42 -21.39 22.16
CA THR A 189 3.28 -20.30 22.63
C THR A 189 4.59 -20.83 23.21
N HIS A 190 4.53 -21.81 24.10
CA HIS A 190 5.71 -22.46 24.69
C HIS A 190 6.57 -23.17 23.64
N TYR A 191 5.94 -23.94 22.75
CA TYR A 191 6.65 -24.62 21.67
C TYR A 191 7.39 -23.62 20.77
N LEU A 192 6.71 -22.55 20.33
CA LEU A 192 7.30 -21.55 19.47
C LEU A 192 8.40 -20.75 20.17
N ALA A 193 8.22 -20.41 21.45
CA ALA A 193 9.26 -19.77 22.26
C ALA A 193 10.53 -20.64 22.31
N SER A 194 10.38 -21.96 22.48
CA SER A 194 11.51 -22.90 22.47
C SER A 194 12.28 -22.87 21.14
N LEU A 195 11.58 -22.77 20.01
CA LEU A 195 12.18 -22.75 18.68
C LEU A 195 12.97 -21.46 18.44
N PHE A 196 12.37 -20.31 18.76
CA PHE A 196 13.05 -19.02 18.59
C PHE A 196 14.23 -18.84 19.55
N LEU A 197 14.14 -19.39 20.76
CA LEU A 197 15.21 -19.40 21.74
C LEU A 197 16.39 -20.27 21.28
N LYS A 198 16.13 -21.50 20.84
CA LYS A 198 17.16 -22.39 20.25
C LYS A 198 17.82 -21.77 19.02
N ALA A 199 17.06 -21.06 18.19
CA ALA A 199 17.57 -20.36 17.02
C ALA A 199 18.33 -19.06 17.35
N GLY A 200 18.31 -18.59 18.61
CA GLY A 200 18.93 -17.34 19.04
C GLY A 200 18.38 -16.10 18.33
N GLN A 201 17.12 -16.14 17.91
CA GLN A 201 16.52 -15.08 17.08
C GLN A 201 15.80 -14.05 17.95
N TRP A 202 16.04 -12.76 17.65
CA TRP A 202 15.38 -11.64 18.33
C TRP A 202 14.71 -10.70 17.32
N SER A 203 13.45 -10.36 17.59
CA SER A 203 12.70 -9.32 16.87
C SER A 203 11.59 -8.77 17.76
N GLY A 204 11.04 -7.59 17.44
CA GLY A 204 9.92 -7.03 18.22
C GLY A 204 8.64 -7.88 18.21
N LYS A 205 8.52 -8.85 17.30
CA LYS A 205 7.43 -9.85 17.30
C LYS A 205 7.74 -11.03 18.21
N VAL A 206 8.99 -11.48 18.23
CA VAL A 206 9.49 -12.55 19.13
C VAL A 206 9.51 -12.07 20.58
N GLU A 207 9.78 -10.78 20.81
CA GLU A 207 9.66 -10.14 22.12
C GLU A 207 8.27 -10.34 22.74
N LEU A 208 7.21 -10.14 21.95
CA LEU A 208 5.83 -10.35 22.39
C LEU A 208 5.57 -11.83 22.70
N LEU A 209 6.09 -12.74 21.88
CA LEU A 209 5.99 -14.18 22.12
C LEU A 209 6.65 -14.58 23.45
N PHE A 210 7.85 -14.08 23.72
CA PHE A 210 8.55 -14.37 24.97
C PHE A 210 7.86 -13.76 26.19
N LEU A 211 7.33 -12.54 26.08
CA LEU A 211 6.51 -11.96 27.15
C LEU A 211 5.28 -12.82 27.45
N SER A 212 4.60 -13.30 26.41
CA SER A 212 3.45 -14.20 26.56
C SER A 212 3.85 -15.51 27.24
N ALA A 213 5.00 -16.09 26.87
CA ALA A 213 5.52 -17.31 27.50
C ALA A 213 5.93 -17.11 28.97
N LEU A 214 6.39 -15.90 29.33
CA LEU A 214 6.69 -15.54 30.73
C LEU A 214 5.41 -15.35 31.55
N GLU A 215 4.38 -14.74 30.95
CA GLU A 215 3.05 -14.60 31.55
C GLU A 215 2.41 -15.96 31.86
N ASP A 216 2.59 -16.94 30.98
CA ASP A 216 2.11 -18.32 31.14
C ASP A 216 2.96 -19.19 32.11
N GLN A 217 4.03 -18.64 32.70
CA GLN A 217 4.96 -19.36 33.58
C GLN A 217 5.61 -20.59 32.91
N SER A 218 6.03 -20.44 31.64
CA SER A 218 6.71 -21.50 30.89
C SER A 218 7.94 -22.05 31.63
N GLU A 219 8.23 -23.34 31.46
CA GLU A 219 9.47 -23.97 31.95
C GLU A 219 10.73 -23.27 31.40
N LEU A 220 10.63 -22.66 30.22
CA LEU A 220 11.71 -21.93 29.55
C LEU A 220 11.92 -20.51 30.08
N SER A 221 11.14 -20.06 31.07
CA SER A 221 11.17 -18.66 31.55
C SER A 221 12.56 -18.21 31.99
N SER A 222 13.31 -19.08 32.68
CA SER A 222 14.68 -18.78 33.12
C SER A 222 15.63 -18.57 31.93
N GLU A 223 15.54 -19.44 30.92
CA GLU A 223 16.39 -19.39 29.73
C GLU A 223 16.03 -18.18 28.84
N ILE A 224 14.74 -17.86 28.73
CA ILE A 224 14.24 -16.66 28.04
C ILE A 224 14.81 -15.40 28.71
N ILE A 225 14.78 -15.33 30.05
CA ILE A 225 15.32 -14.20 30.79
C ILE A 225 16.82 -14.07 30.55
N GLN A 226 17.57 -15.17 30.66
CA GLN A 226 19.02 -15.18 30.42
C GLN A 226 19.38 -14.72 29.00
N PHE A 227 18.59 -15.11 28.00
CA PHE A 227 18.80 -14.70 26.61
C PHE A 227 18.44 -13.24 26.35
N ALA A 228 17.27 -12.79 26.81
CA ALA A 228 16.71 -11.50 26.43
C ALA A 228 17.18 -10.34 27.31
N LEU A 229 17.46 -10.56 28.60
CA LEU A 229 17.83 -9.50 29.53
C LEU A 229 19.05 -8.67 29.08
N PRO A 230 20.17 -9.26 28.60
CA PRO A 230 21.30 -8.48 28.08
C PRO A 230 20.91 -7.57 26.91
N ILE A 231 19.96 -7.98 26.07
CA ILE A 231 19.49 -7.21 24.92
C ILE A 231 18.72 -5.96 25.41
N TYR A 232 17.84 -6.12 26.40
CA TYR A 232 17.10 -5.01 27.00
C TYR A 232 18.03 -4.00 27.69
N LEU A 233 18.98 -4.49 28.49
CA LEU A 233 19.92 -3.64 29.23
C LEU A 233 20.89 -2.89 28.31
N ALA A 234 21.42 -3.55 27.26
CA ALA A 234 22.31 -2.91 26.28
C ALA A 234 21.66 -1.71 25.59
N HIS A 235 20.36 -1.78 25.34
CA HIS A 235 19.58 -0.70 24.71
C HIS A 235 18.95 0.29 25.71
N LYS A 236 19.10 0.04 27.02
CA LYS A 236 18.54 0.87 28.11
C LYS A 236 17.04 1.18 27.90
N ARG A 237 16.28 0.17 27.48
CA ARG A 237 14.87 0.33 27.10
C ARG A 237 14.01 0.58 28.33
N THR A 238 13.10 1.55 28.25
CA THR A 238 12.14 1.89 29.32
C THR A 238 10.69 1.96 28.82
N ASP A 239 10.42 1.36 27.65
CA ASP A 239 9.06 1.24 27.14
C ASP A 239 8.24 0.19 27.92
N GLU A 240 6.92 0.19 27.71
CA GLU A 240 5.97 -0.67 28.44
C GLU A 240 6.36 -2.16 28.43
N ARG A 241 6.83 -2.67 27.28
CA ARG A 241 7.20 -4.07 27.11
C ARG A 241 8.46 -4.41 27.90
N ALA A 242 9.47 -3.54 27.83
CA ALA A 242 10.70 -3.68 28.59
C ALA A 242 10.43 -3.68 30.10
N LEU A 243 9.56 -2.79 30.59
CA LEU A 243 9.23 -2.72 32.00
C LEU A 243 8.45 -3.96 32.49
N LYS A 244 7.50 -4.46 31.68
CA LYS A 244 6.85 -5.76 31.97
C LYS A 244 7.89 -6.88 32.05
N PHE A 245 8.79 -6.96 31.07
CA PHE A 245 9.87 -7.94 31.05
C PHE A 245 10.76 -7.84 32.30
N TYR A 246 11.14 -6.63 32.71
CA TYR A 246 11.92 -6.38 33.91
C TYR A 246 11.23 -6.82 35.20
N LEU A 247 9.91 -6.60 35.31
CA LEU A 247 9.14 -7.10 36.46
C LEU A 247 9.14 -8.63 36.50
N PHE A 248 9.01 -9.30 35.35
CA PHE A 248 9.18 -10.76 35.28
C PHE A 248 10.61 -11.18 35.63
N ALA A 249 11.63 -10.48 35.15
CA ALA A 249 13.02 -10.82 35.47
C ALA A 249 13.32 -10.74 36.97
N LEU A 250 12.66 -9.85 37.73
CA LEU A 250 12.83 -9.73 39.18
C LEU A 250 12.28 -10.93 39.97
N SER A 251 11.36 -11.73 39.41
CA SER A 251 10.92 -12.97 40.06
C SER A 251 11.94 -14.11 39.92
N TYR A 252 13.03 -13.89 39.18
CA TYR A 252 14.12 -14.83 38.99
C TYR A 252 15.42 -14.27 39.56
N SER A 253 16.31 -15.13 40.05
CA SER A 253 17.61 -14.73 40.57
C SER A 253 18.53 -14.27 39.44
N VAL A 254 18.55 -12.97 39.16
CA VAL A 254 19.38 -12.34 38.12
C VAL A 254 20.51 -11.49 38.73
N LYS A 255 21.68 -11.46 38.09
CA LYS A 255 22.85 -10.72 38.60
C LYS A 255 22.64 -9.21 38.54
N GLU A 256 21.86 -8.75 37.58
CA GLU A 256 21.62 -7.35 37.25
C GLU A 256 20.40 -6.77 37.99
N GLU A 257 19.92 -7.41 39.06
CA GLU A 257 18.73 -7.03 39.82
C GLU A 257 18.73 -5.53 40.22
N GLY A 258 19.89 -5.02 40.65
CA GLY A 258 20.05 -3.61 41.03
C GLY A 258 19.84 -2.63 39.86
N GLU A 259 20.28 -2.98 38.65
CA GLU A 259 20.06 -2.17 37.46
C GLU A 259 18.59 -2.18 37.05
N ILE A 260 17.96 -3.36 37.10
CA ILE A 260 16.54 -3.54 36.77
C ILE A 260 15.67 -2.69 37.70
N LYS A 261 15.90 -2.78 39.02
CA LYS A 261 15.18 -1.96 40.02
C LYS A 261 15.36 -0.47 39.76
N ASN A 262 16.56 -0.03 39.37
CA ASN A 262 16.81 1.37 39.03
C ASN A 262 16.01 1.83 37.80
N TYR A 263 15.90 1.01 36.75
CA TYR A 263 15.10 1.35 35.56
C TYR A 263 13.60 1.46 35.89
N LEU A 264 13.06 0.50 36.65
CA LEU A 264 11.65 0.51 37.08
C LEU A 264 11.35 1.73 37.96
N ALA A 265 12.20 1.98 38.95
CA ALA A 265 12.10 3.11 39.87
C ALA A 265 12.20 4.47 39.17
N ARG A 266 13.08 4.59 38.18
CA ARG A 266 13.19 5.79 37.34
C ARG A 266 11.94 6.00 36.51
N SER A 267 11.43 4.95 35.87
CA SER A 267 10.21 5.02 35.06
C SER A 267 8.99 5.45 35.88
N TYR A 268 8.89 4.97 37.14
CA TYR A 268 7.90 5.45 38.10
C TYR A 268 8.07 6.94 38.40
N CYS A 269 9.29 7.40 38.74
CA CYS A 269 9.56 8.82 39.03
C CYS A 269 9.27 9.75 37.83
N GLU A 270 9.42 9.28 36.59
CA GLU A 270 9.14 10.07 35.38
C GLU A 270 7.64 10.23 35.13
N GLY A 271 6.80 9.32 35.65
CA GLY A 271 5.33 9.42 35.63
C GLY A 271 4.68 9.19 34.27
N ASN A 272 5.44 8.82 33.24
CA ASN A 272 4.95 8.66 31.86
C ASN A 272 3.88 7.56 31.70
N LEU A 273 3.89 6.57 32.60
CA LEU A 273 2.99 5.41 32.55
C LEU A 273 1.64 5.63 33.25
N ALA A 274 1.52 6.63 34.12
CA ALA A 274 0.33 6.83 34.95
C ALA A 274 -0.96 6.98 34.12
N GLY A 275 -0.88 7.55 32.92
CA GLY A 275 -2.01 7.70 32.00
C GLY A 275 -2.13 6.62 30.92
N VAL A 276 -1.10 5.79 30.72
CA VAL A 276 -1.05 4.80 29.62
C VAL A 276 -1.27 3.37 30.14
N ALA A 277 -0.63 3.02 31.25
CA ALA A 277 -0.69 1.71 31.88
C ALA A 277 -0.63 1.86 33.41
N PRO A 278 -1.76 2.22 34.07
CA PRO A 278 -1.78 2.55 35.50
C PRO A 278 -1.34 1.37 36.38
N ASP A 279 -1.76 0.15 36.06
CA ASP A 279 -1.37 -1.05 36.81
C ASP A 279 0.13 -1.31 36.76
N LEU A 280 0.74 -1.09 35.59
CA LEU A 280 2.19 -1.22 35.41
C LEU A 280 2.92 -0.12 36.19
N HIS A 281 2.38 1.10 36.19
CA HIS A 281 2.93 2.21 36.97
C HIS A 281 2.91 1.91 38.47
N GLN A 282 1.81 1.34 38.99
CA GLN A 282 1.70 0.91 40.38
C GLN A 282 2.78 -0.11 40.74
N LYS A 283 2.95 -1.17 39.93
CA LYS A 283 4.00 -2.18 40.14
C LYS A 283 5.40 -1.59 40.15
N CYS A 284 5.68 -0.61 39.28
CA CYS A 284 6.95 0.11 39.33
C CYS A 284 7.11 0.94 40.62
N GLY A 285 6.01 1.48 41.15
CA GLY A 285 5.97 2.19 42.44
C GLY A 285 6.24 1.30 43.64
N GLU A 286 5.76 0.05 43.62
CA GLU A 286 6.06 -0.95 44.65
C GLU A 286 7.57 -1.25 44.70
N VAL A 287 8.20 -1.41 43.53
CA VAL A 287 9.66 -1.58 43.43
C VAL A 287 10.40 -0.34 43.92
N PHE A 288 9.91 0.87 43.60
CA PHE A 288 10.48 2.12 44.09
C PHE A 288 10.42 2.22 45.63
N ALA A 289 9.29 1.86 46.23
CA ALA A 289 9.10 1.90 47.69
C ALA A 289 10.03 0.93 48.43
N GLY A 290 10.40 -0.19 47.79
CA GLY A 290 11.36 -1.15 48.33
C GLY A 290 12.84 -0.71 48.27
N LEU A 291 13.16 0.42 47.64
CA LEU A 291 14.54 0.96 47.59
C LEU A 291 14.90 1.75 48.86
N SER A 292 16.20 1.89 49.14
CA SER A 292 16.69 2.71 50.25
C SER A 292 16.31 4.19 50.08
N SER A 293 16.10 4.89 51.20
CA SER A 293 15.71 6.30 51.21
C SER A 293 16.68 7.20 50.41
N ASP A 294 17.99 6.95 50.53
CA ASP A 294 19.01 7.70 49.78
C ASP A 294 18.88 7.49 48.27
N ARG A 295 18.59 6.25 47.85
CA ARG A 295 18.44 5.93 46.43
C ARG A 295 17.15 6.50 45.85
N GLN A 296 16.07 6.50 46.62
CA GLN A 296 14.81 7.14 46.26
C GLN A 296 14.99 8.64 46.03
N ALA A 297 15.71 9.32 46.93
CA ALA A 297 15.99 10.76 46.81
C ALA A 297 16.82 11.08 45.55
N GLU A 298 17.86 10.29 45.28
CA GLU A 298 18.71 10.45 44.10
C GLU A 298 17.92 10.27 42.79
N LEU A 299 17.08 9.23 42.70
CA LEU A 299 16.28 8.96 41.50
C LEU A 299 15.20 10.03 41.25
N LYS A 300 14.59 10.56 42.32
CA LYS A 300 13.65 11.69 42.21
C LYS A 300 14.34 12.92 41.64
N LYS A 301 15.52 13.27 42.17
CA LYS A 301 16.32 14.41 41.68
C LYS A 301 16.69 14.24 40.21
N GLN A 302 17.21 13.08 39.82
CA GLN A 302 17.56 12.79 38.42
C GLN A 302 16.34 12.85 37.48
N SER A 303 15.16 12.39 37.92
CA SER A 303 13.93 12.47 37.14
C SER A 303 13.49 13.92 36.93
N GLU A 304 13.53 14.75 37.98
CA GLU A 304 13.18 16.16 37.90
C GLU A 304 14.10 16.94 36.95
N GLU A 305 15.41 16.72 37.05
CA GLU A 305 16.39 17.32 36.14
C GLU A 305 16.13 16.91 34.68
N ASN A 306 15.85 15.63 34.43
CA ASN A 306 15.51 15.13 33.10
C ASN A 306 14.21 15.74 32.58
N ARG A 307 13.18 15.88 33.41
CA ARG A 307 11.88 16.48 33.05
C ARG A 307 12.01 17.96 32.71
N VAL A 308 12.87 18.69 33.41
CA VAL A 308 13.19 20.09 33.09
C VAL A 308 13.95 20.16 31.77
N SER A 309 14.98 19.33 31.58
CA SER A 309 15.78 19.31 30.34
C SER A 309 14.95 18.95 29.10
N SER A 310 13.99 18.02 29.22
CA SER A 310 13.16 17.57 28.11
C SER A 310 12.12 18.61 27.70
N LYS A 311 11.54 19.35 28.65
CA LYS A 311 10.68 20.51 28.36
C LYS A 311 11.44 21.63 27.63
N LEU A 312 12.73 21.79 27.93
CA LEU A 312 13.59 22.78 27.27
C LEU A 312 14.05 22.35 25.88
N LYS A 313 14.21 21.05 25.63
CA LYS A 313 14.45 20.49 24.29
C LYS A 313 13.16 20.57 23.47
N LYS A 314 12.96 21.68 22.74
CA LYS A 314 11.94 21.80 21.68
C LYS A 314 12.24 20.82 20.54
N VAL A 315 11.83 19.57 20.69
CA VAL A 315 11.88 18.58 19.61
C VAL A 315 10.76 18.90 18.62
N GLN A 316 11.10 19.12 17.36
CA GLN A 316 10.10 19.18 16.28
C GLN A 316 9.54 17.78 16.05
N LEU A 317 8.38 17.50 16.66
CA LEU A 317 7.75 16.18 16.59
C LEU A 317 7.24 15.82 15.19
N PHE A 318 6.78 16.81 14.41
CA PHE A 318 6.17 16.59 13.10
C PHE A 318 6.95 17.23 11.98
N ARG A 319 7.26 16.44 10.96
CA ARG A 319 7.63 16.93 9.64
C ARG A 319 6.39 17.32 8.86
N ARG A 320 6.60 18.04 7.75
CA ARG A 320 5.50 18.50 6.89
C ARG A 320 4.73 17.35 6.23
N GLU A 321 5.40 16.24 5.97
CA GLU A 321 4.82 14.98 5.48
C GLU A 321 3.92 14.32 6.53
N ASP A 322 4.39 14.19 7.78
CA ASP A 322 3.62 13.63 8.90
C ASP A 322 2.30 14.37 9.16
N ILE A 323 2.28 15.69 8.93
CA ILE A 323 1.06 16.51 9.05
C ILE A 323 0.03 16.15 7.98
N GLN A 324 0.46 15.75 6.78
CA GLN A 324 -0.46 15.30 5.73
C GLN A 324 -1.05 13.93 6.06
N ASP A 325 -0.23 13.04 6.59
CA ASP A 325 -0.68 11.72 7.03
C ASP A 325 -1.63 11.82 8.22
N LEU A 326 -1.34 12.70 9.19
CA LEU A 326 -2.25 13.00 10.30
C LEU A 326 -3.59 13.57 9.80
N LYS A 327 -3.59 14.42 8.77
CA LYS A 327 -4.83 14.91 8.16
C LYS A 327 -5.62 13.79 7.48
N ARG A 328 -4.94 12.85 6.82
CA ARG A 328 -5.57 11.68 6.22
C ARG A 328 -6.20 10.80 7.30
N LEU A 329 -5.44 10.48 8.36
CA LEU A 329 -5.90 9.69 9.48
C LEU A 329 -7.11 10.32 10.19
N LYS A 330 -7.11 11.65 10.38
CA LYS A 330 -8.26 12.37 10.96
C LYS A 330 -9.53 12.27 10.13
N VAL A 331 -9.40 12.17 8.81
CA VAL A 331 -10.54 11.95 7.90
C VAL A 331 -11.02 10.50 7.98
N GLU A 332 -10.09 9.54 7.98
CA GLU A 332 -10.36 8.10 8.10
C GLU A 332 -11.06 7.76 9.43
N LEU A 333 -10.59 8.34 10.53
CA LEU A 333 -11.18 8.19 11.86
C LEU A 333 -12.47 9.00 12.07
N GLY A 334 -12.95 9.73 11.06
CA GLY A 334 -14.17 10.54 11.14
C GLY A 334 -14.08 11.77 12.06
N LEU A 335 -12.90 12.07 12.62
CA LEU A 335 -12.66 13.23 13.50
C LEU A 335 -12.74 14.57 12.76
N VAL A 336 -12.55 14.55 11.44
CA VAL A 336 -12.73 15.72 10.57
C VAL A 336 -13.60 15.29 9.39
N ALA A 337 -14.68 16.03 9.15
CA ALA A 337 -15.54 15.83 8.00
C ALA A 337 -14.71 15.93 6.71
N GLY A 338 -14.48 14.79 6.04
CA GLY A 338 -13.73 14.74 4.80
C GLY A 338 -14.34 15.65 3.75
N ARG A 339 -13.52 16.15 2.81
CA ARG A 339 -13.95 17.01 1.68
C ARG A 339 -15.16 16.45 0.91
N MET A 340 -15.42 15.14 1.03
CA MET A 340 -16.59 14.42 0.52
C MET A 340 -17.94 14.93 1.05
N THR A 341 -18.05 15.41 2.30
CA THR A 341 -19.32 15.90 2.87
C THR A 341 -19.71 17.27 2.31
N ILE A 342 -18.73 18.11 2.02
CA ILE A 342 -18.92 19.39 1.31
C ILE A 342 -19.34 19.11 -0.14
N PHE A 343 -18.72 18.12 -0.79
CA PHE A 343 -19.10 17.68 -2.14
C PHE A 343 -20.53 17.10 -2.18
N ARG A 344 -20.94 16.32 -1.17
CA ARG A 344 -22.29 15.74 -1.08
C ARG A 344 -23.37 16.81 -0.86
N ARG A 345 -23.07 17.90 -0.14
CA ARG A 345 -23.96 19.09 -0.03
C ARG A 345 -24.03 19.87 -1.35
N GLY A 346 -22.90 20.01 -2.06
CA GLY A 346 -22.88 20.63 -3.39
C GLY A 346 -23.67 19.82 -4.43
N LEU A 347 -23.55 18.48 -4.38
CA LEU A 347 -24.21 17.57 -5.30
C LEU A 347 -25.73 17.53 -5.10
N SER A 348 -26.23 17.62 -3.86
CA SER A 348 -27.68 17.64 -3.59
C SER A 348 -28.35 18.98 -3.97
N TRP A 349 -27.59 20.07 -3.99
CA TRP A 349 -28.03 21.36 -4.52
C TRP A 349 -28.05 21.35 -6.06
N LEU A 350 -27.01 20.79 -6.69
CA LEU A 350 -26.96 20.56 -8.14
C LEU A 350 -28.07 19.62 -8.62
N ALA A 351 -28.33 18.53 -7.92
CA ALA A 351 -29.39 17.58 -8.28
C ALA A 351 -30.79 18.24 -8.29
N ARG A 352 -31.08 19.14 -7.35
CA ARG A 352 -32.35 19.89 -7.32
C ARG A 352 -32.50 20.89 -8.47
N LYS A 353 -31.40 21.51 -8.90
CA LYS A 353 -31.36 22.38 -10.10
C LYS A 353 -31.48 21.57 -11.39
N ILE A 354 -30.89 20.37 -11.44
CA ILE A 354 -30.91 19.47 -12.61
C ILE A 354 -32.31 18.88 -12.85
N LEU A 355 -33.06 18.52 -11.80
CA LEU A 355 -34.45 18.03 -11.97
C LEU A 355 -35.38 19.08 -12.59
N GLY A 356 -35.19 20.37 -12.28
CA GLY A 356 -35.93 21.46 -12.91
C GLY A 356 -35.55 21.68 -14.38
N GLY A 357 -34.28 21.47 -14.73
CA GLY A 357 -33.77 21.58 -16.10
C GLY A 357 -34.10 20.37 -16.98
N PHE A 358 -34.32 19.19 -16.41
CA PHE A 358 -34.55 17.94 -17.14
C PHE A 358 -35.80 18.01 -18.03
N LYS A 359 -36.86 18.70 -17.60
CA LYS A 359 -38.08 18.89 -18.40
C LYS A 359 -37.83 19.77 -19.63
N TRP A 360 -36.96 20.78 -19.50
CA TRP A 360 -36.58 21.69 -20.59
C TRP A 360 -35.59 21.04 -21.56
N ILE A 361 -34.61 20.29 -21.04
CA ILE A 361 -33.66 19.53 -21.85
C ILE A 361 -34.36 18.39 -22.59
N PHE A 362 -35.32 17.69 -21.97
CA PHE A 362 -36.08 16.63 -22.64
C PHE A 362 -36.91 17.16 -23.81
N LEU A 363 -37.54 18.33 -23.67
CA LEU A 363 -38.24 19.01 -24.76
C LEU A 363 -37.28 19.46 -25.87
N GLN A 364 -36.10 19.98 -25.53
CA GLN A 364 -35.07 20.34 -26.52
C GLN A 364 -34.43 19.13 -27.21
N VAL A 365 -34.31 17.99 -26.53
CA VAL A 365 -33.84 16.73 -27.13
C VAL A 365 -34.89 16.16 -28.07
N LEU A 366 -36.19 16.28 -27.74
CA LEU A 366 -37.27 15.88 -28.64
C LEU A 366 -37.32 16.77 -29.90
N GLU A 367 -37.24 18.09 -29.75
CA GLU A 367 -37.12 19.03 -30.88
C GLU A 367 -35.83 18.84 -31.68
N GLY A 368 -34.74 18.51 -30.99
CA GLY A 368 -33.44 18.18 -31.57
C GLY A 368 -33.50 16.91 -32.41
N LEU A 369 -34.20 15.86 -31.95
CA LEU A 369 -34.42 14.61 -32.68
C LEU A 369 -35.33 14.80 -33.90
N ILE A 370 -36.35 15.66 -33.81
CA ILE A 370 -37.21 16.00 -34.96
C ILE A 370 -36.40 16.77 -36.02
N LYS A 371 -35.60 17.76 -35.60
CA LYS A 371 -34.65 18.47 -36.50
C LYS A 371 -33.50 17.58 -36.98
N PHE A 372 -33.17 16.52 -36.24
CA PHE A 372 -32.19 15.52 -36.64
C PHE A 372 -32.66 14.73 -37.87
N GLY A 373 -33.96 14.48 -38.01
CA GLY A 373 -34.53 13.85 -39.20
C GLY A 373 -34.21 14.59 -40.50
N THR A 374 -34.21 15.92 -40.46
CA THR A 374 -34.01 16.81 -41.62
C THR A 374 -32.55 17.16 -41.94
N LEU A 375 -31.58 16.72 -41.12
CA LEU A 375 -30.17 17.03 -41.32
C LEU A 375 -29.51 16.13 -42.38
N SER A 376 -28.55 16.70 -43.11
CA SER A 376 -27.74 15.95 -44.07
C SER A 376 -26.93 14.85 -43.37
N LEU A 377 -26.68 13.74 -44.09
CA LEU A 377 -26.04 12.53 -43.56
C LEU A 377 -24.70 12.81 -42.86
N ARG A 378 -23.94 13.80 -43.34
CA ARG A 378 -22.68 14.26 -42.74
C ARG A 378 -22.87 14.91 -41.36
N ALA A 379 -23.89 15.74 -41.19
CA ALA A 379 -24.20 16.38 -39.91
C ALA A 379 -24.73 15.37 -38.88
N LYS A 380 -25.48 14.35 -39.34
CA LYS A 380 -25.94 13.24 -38.50
C LYS A 380 -24.78 12.45 -37.90
N LEU A 381 -23.82 12.07 -38.75
CA LEU A 381 -22.63 11.30 -38.34
C LEU A 381 -21.73 12.10 -37.39
N ILE A 382 -21.54 13.41 -37.62
CA ILE A 382 -20.72 14.26 -36.75
C ILE A 382 -21.33 14.39 -35.34
N SER A 383 -22.65 14.54 -35.24
CA SER A 383 -23.29 14.62 -33.92
C SER A 383 -23.22 13.29 -33.16
N PHE A 384 -23.35 12.17 -33.88
CA PHE A 384 -23.28 10.83 -33.29
C PHE A 384 -21.86 10.51 -32.80
N ALA A 385 -20.84 10.91 -33.56
CA ALA A 385 -19.44 10.80 -33.16
C ALA A 385 -19.12 11.69 -31.95
N ALA A 386 -19.63 12.93 -31.88
CA ALA A 386 -19.44 13.81 -30.74
C ALA A 386 -20.10 13.27 -29.46
N LEU A 387 -21.28 12.66 -29.59
CA LEU A 387 -22.00 12.00 -28.51
C LEU A 387 -21.26 10.73 -28.04
N SER A 388 -20.76 9.90 -28.96
CA SER A 388 -20.02 8.68 -28.61
C SER A 388 -18.67 9.00 -27.96
N VAL A 389 -17.96 10.04 -28.41
CA VAL A 389 -16.72 10.52 -27.78
C VAL A 389 -16.98 11.08 -26.38
N SER A 390 -18.10 11.78 -26.15
CA SER A 390 -18.47 12.23 -24.80
C SER A 390 -18.78 11.06 -23.87
N ILE A 391 -19.47 10.03 -24.35
CA ILE A 391 -19.76 8.81 -23.57
C ILE A 391 -18.45 8.04 -23.28
N MET A 392 -17.53 7.94 -24.26
CA MET A 392 -16.20 7.36 -24.08
C MET A 392 -15.34 8.12 -23.07
N LEU A 393 -15.40 9.46 -23.05
CA LEU A 393 -14.70 10.28 -22.07
C LEU A 393 -15.27 10.06 -20.65
N VAL A 394 -16.60 9.98 -20.51
CA VAL A 394 -17.25 9.77 -19.20
C VAL A 394 -16.99 8.35 -18.67
N LEU A 395 -17.07 7.32 -19.52
CA LEU A 395 -16.83 5.92 -19.12
C LEU A 395 -15.34 5.61 -18.95
N GLY A 396 -14.46 6.13 -19.80
CA GLY A 396 -13.01 6.00 -19.67
C GLY A 396 -12.46 6.68 -18.41
N PHE A 397 -13.05 7.80 -17.97
CA PHE A 397 -12.74 8.37 -16.66
C PHE A 397 -13.24 7.48 -15.51
N SER A 398 -14.34 6.74 -15.67
CA SER A 398 -14.88 5.86 -14.61
C SER A 398 -14.04 4.60 -14.37
N GLU A 399 -13.35 4.08 -15.38
CA GLU A 399 -12.35 3.00 -15.22
C GLU A 399 -11.02 3.50 -14.62
N TRP A 400 -10.71 4.79 -14.79
CA TRP A 400 -9.49 5.40 -14.25
C TRP A 400 -9.64 5.97 -12.83
N VAL A 401 -10.87 6.08 -12.33
CA VAL A 401 -11.15 6.39 -10.93
C VAL A 401 -11.04 5.09 -10.12
N PRO A 402 -10.05 4.92 -9.23
CA PRO A 402 -10.01 3.79 -8.33
C PRO A 402 -11.28 3.82 -7.48
N LYS A 403 -12.14 2.81 -7.67
CA LYS A 403 -13.32 2.57 -6.83
C LYS A 403 -12.83 2.44 -5.38
N ASN A 404 -13.33 3.32 -4.52
CA ASN A 404 -12.87 3.51 -3.14
C ASN A 404 -12.63 2.19 -2.42
N GLN A 405 -11.47 2.16 -1.78
CA GLN A 405 -10.84 1.05 -1.10
C GLN A 405 -11.33 0.93 0.34
N ASP A 406 -12.65 0.93 0.55
CA ASP A 406 -13.25 0.78 1.87
C ASP A 406 -13.96 -0.58 1.90
N ASN A 407 -13.31 -1.57 2.53
CA ASN A 407 -13.88 -2.79 3.17
C ASN A 407 -13.01 -4.06 3.09
N LEU A 408 -11.75 -4.00 2.65
CA LEU A 408 -10.82 -5.14 2.74
C LEU A 408 -9.37 -4.74 3.09
N SER A 409 -9.15 -3.55 3.66
CA SER A 409 -7.81 -3.05 4.00
C SER A 409 -7.76 -2.57 5.45
N THR A 410 -7.99 -3.50 6.38
CA THR A 410 -7.64 -3.31 7.80
C THR A 410 -6.99 -4.57 8.34
N ALA A 411 -5.97 -5.08 7.64
CA ALA A 411 -5.02 -6.07 8.15
C ALA A 411 -3.87 -6.26 7.13
N SER A 412 -3.04 -5.24 6.93
CA SER A 412 -1.72 -5.40 6.28
C SER A 412 -0.90 -4.11 6.38
N SER A 413 -0.64 -3.68 7.61
CA SER A 413 0.47 -2.78 7.92
C SER A 413 1.37 -3.47 8.93
N SER A 414 2.39 -4.18 8.43
CA SER A 414 3.75 -4.26 9.00
C SER A 414 4.50 -5.47 8.43
N LEU A 415 5.08 -5.33 7.25
CA LEU A 415 6.28 -6.09 6.87
C LEU A 415 7.22 -5.14 6.13
N ILE A 416 8.20 -4.64 6.89
CA ILE A 416 9.38 -3.96 6.39
C ILE A 416 10.19 -4.97 5.55
N PRO A 417 10.62 -4.63 4.31
CA PRO A 417 11.72 -5.34 3.70
C PRO A 417 13.03 -4.83 4.31
N ARG A 418 13.68 -5.69 5.10
CA ARG A 418 15.06 -5.54 5.54
C ARG A 418 15.96 -5.73 4.31
N SER A 419 16.48 -4.66 3.73
CA SER A 419 17.53 -4.73 2.72
C SER A 419 18.85 -5.16 3.38
N LYS A 420 19.40 -6.30 2.97
CA LYS A 420 20.81 -6.65 3.25
C LYS A 420 21.75 -5.64 2.57
N PRO A 421 22.88 -5.28 3.19
CA PRO A 421 23.84 -4.34 2.63
C PRO A 421 24.67 -5.06 1.54
N SER A 422 24.81 -4.43 0.37
CA SER A 422 25.82 -4.81 -0.61
C SER A 422 26.86 -3.68 -0.71
N PRO A 423 28.11 -4.02 -1.07
CA PRO A 423 29.28 -3.29 -0.63
C PRO A 423 29.48 -1.96 -1.34
N THR A 424 30.02 -1.02 -0.57
CA THR A 424 30.45 0.32 -0.92
C THR A 424 31.26 0.34 -2.22
N LYS A 425 30.68 0.90 -3.28
CA LYS A 425 31.44 1.53 -4.36
C LYS A 425 31.30 3.04 -4.16
N ILE A 426 32.36 3.67 -3.66
CA ILE A 426 32.47 5.12 -3.58
C ILE A 426 32.57 5.62 -5.02
N GLU A 427 31.43 5.97 -5.60
CA GLU A 427 31.41 6.81 -6.81
C GLU A 427 31.38 8.27 -6.35
N ASP A 428 32.44 8.99 -6.73
CA ASP A 428 32.67 10.40 -6.43
C ASP A 428 31.58 11.23 -7.13
N ARG A 429 30.46 11.47 -6.43
CA ARG A 429 29.26 12.16 -6.94
C ARG A 429 29.07 13.48 -6.22
N VAL A 430 28.78 14.53 -6.99
CA VAL A 430 28.52 15.89 -6.48
C VAL A 430 27.03 16.17 -6.45
N PHE A 431 26.53 16.77 -5.38
CA PHE A 431 25.12 17.08 -5.19
C PHE A 431 24.83 18.54 -5.51
N THR A 432 23.72 18.84 -6.18
CA THR A 432 23.28 20.21 -6.49
C THR A 432 21.81 20.40 -6.17
N VAL A 433 21.41 21.64 -5.89
CA VAL A 433 20.03 21.99 -5.56
C VAL A 433 19.34 22.55 -6.80
N GLN A 434 18.35 21.84 -7.34
CA GLN A 434 17.47 22.34 -8.39
C GLN A 434 16.29 23.09 -7.79
N ILE A 435 16.19 24.38 -8.08
CA ILE A 435 15.17 25.29 -7.54
C ILE A 435 13.91 25.26 -8.41
N ALA A 436 14.07 25.22 -9.74
CA ALA A 436 12.95 25.23 -10.67
C ALA A 436 13.32 24.63 -12.04
N ALA A 437 12.31 24.25 -12.80
CA ALA A 437 12.43 23.91 -14.22
C ALA A 437 11.33 24.66 -15.00
N VAL A 438 11.73 25.49 -15.97
CA VAL A 438 10.81 26.33 -16.75
C VAL A 438 10.95 26.04 -18.24
N ILE A 439 9.92 26.38 -19.02
CA ILE A 439 9.83 26.03 -20.45
C ILE A 439 10.37 27.12 -21.40
N SER A 440 10.87 28.24 -20.86
CA SER A 440 11.37 29.38 -21.65
C SER A 440 12.66 29.97 -21.04
N ALA A 441 13.62 30.31 -21.90
CA ALA A 441 14.87 30.98 -21.50
C ALA A 441 14.60 32.32 -20.78
N LYS A 442 13.67 33.14 -21.31
CA LYS A 442 13.30 34.43 -20.74
C LYS A 442 12.71 34.30 -19.33
N GLN A 443 11.95 33.23 -19.08
CA GLN A 443 11.43 32.91 -17.74
C GLN A 443 12.55 32.50 -16.79
N ALA A 444 13.53 31.72 -17.28
CA ALA A 444 14.68 31.31 -16.49
C ALA A 444 15.53 32.52 -16.07
N ASP A 445 15.82 33.42 -17.00
CA ASP A 445 16.59 34.64 -16.72
C ASP A 445 15.89 35.57 -15.73
N THR A 446 14.57 35.73 -15.88
CA THR A 446 13.76 36.52 -14.94
C THR A 446 13.79 35.93 -13.53
N MET A 447 13.72 34.60 -13.43
CA MET A 447 13.77 33.89 -12.15
C MET A 447 15.16 33.98 -11.50
N ILE A 448 16.24 33.87 -12.29
CA ILE A 448 17.62 34.04 -11.79
C ILE A 448 17.84 35.45 -11.25
N ARG A 449 17.39 36.49 -11.96
CA ARG A 449 17.50 37.88 -11.48
C ARG A 449 16.78 38.07 -10.15
N ARG A 450 15.58 37.48 -10.00
CA ARG A 450 14.82 37.52 -8.74
C ARG A 450 15.53 36.78 -7.61
N LEU A 451 16.15 35.63 -7.90
CA LEU A 451 16.88 34.83 -6.91
C LEU A 451 18.20 35.50 -6.49
N LYS A 452 18.93 36.14 -7.43
CA LYS A 452 20.11 36.97 -7.10
C LYS A 452 19.75 38.15 -6.20
N LYS A 453 18.64 38.84 -6.46
CA LYS A 453 18.11 39.91 -5.58
C LYS A 453 17.75 39.42 -4.17
N LYS A 454 17.54 38.11 -3.99
CA LYS A 454 17.23 37.46 -2.72
C LYS A 454 18.46 36.80 -2.07
N GLY A 455 19.68 37.14 -2.54
CA GLY A 455 20.93 36.66 -1.98
C GLY A 455 21.26 35.20 -2.30
N VAL A 456 20.67 34.61 -3.36
CA VAL A 456 21.01 33.24 -3.78
C VAL A 456 22.22 33.26 -4.72
N GLU A 457 23.32 32.67 -4.27
CA GLU A 457 24.58 32.58 -5.01
C GLU A 457 24.74 31.25 -5.75
N GLY A 458 25.69 31.18 -6.70
CA GLY A 458 26.02 29.93 -7.41
C GLY A 458 24.93 29.40 -8.35
N LEU A 459 24.08 30.29 -8.90
CA LEU A 459 22.99 29.92 -9.81
C LEU A 459 23.47 29.64 -11.23
N TYR A 460 23.06 28.51 -11.81
CA TYR A 460 23.32 28.15 -13.21
C TYR A 460 22.14 27.43 -13.86
N VAL A 461 22.07 27.44 -15.20
CA VAL A 461 20.98 26.84 -15.97
C VAL A 461 21.47 25.64 -16.77
N VAL A 462 20.74 24.53 -16.66
CA VAL A 462 20.96 23.34 -17.47
C VAL A 462 19.79 23.15 -18.43
N LYS A 463 20.10 22.98 -19.72
CA LYS A 463 19.12 22.68 -20.76
C LYS A 463 18.92 21.16 -20.86
N SER A 464 17.69 20.69 -20.97
CA SER A 464 17.40 19.27 -21.23
C SER A 464 16.13 19.10 -22.05
N ASP A 465 16.04 18.07 -22.89
CA ASP A 465 14.88 17.86 -23.75
C ASP A 465 13.64 17.40 -22.97
N ARG A 466 12.46 17.78 -23.46
CA ARG A 466 11.15 17.43 -22.89
C ARG A 466 10.51 16.32 -23.72
N ARG A 467 9.90 15.33 -23.05
CA ARG A 467 9.18 14.20 -23.70
C ARG A 467 8.06 14.64 -24.65
N ALA A 468 7.44 15.79 -24.39
CA ALA A 468 6.38 16.39 -25.22
C ALA A 468 6.91 17.38 -26.27
N GLY A 469 8.21 17.31 -26.63
CA GLY A 469 8.89 18.27 -27.51
C GLY A 469 9.26 19.58 -26.82
N GLY A 470 10.40 20.18 -27.20
CA GLY A 470 10.94 21.43 -26.63
C GLY A 470 11.99 21.23 -25.52
N LYS A 471 12.53 22.34 -24.98
CA LYS A 471 13.62 22.33 -23.97
C LYS A 471 13.15 22.79 -22.59
N TRP A 472 13.56 22.07 -21.55
CA TRP A 472 13.53 22.54 -20.16
C TRP A 472 14.76 23.39 -19.85
N TYR A 473 14.55 24.48 -19.13
CA TYR A 473 15.59 25.32 -18.53
C TYR A 473 15.55 25.09 -17.02
N LYS A 474 16.43 24.23 -16.51
CA LYS A 474 16.53 23.84 -15.10
C LYS A 474 17.47 24.77 -14.36
N ILE A 475 16.97 25.49 -13.36
CA ILE A 475 17.75 26.42 -12.54
C ILE A 475 18.28 25.67 -11.33
N ARG A 476 19.60 25.64 -11.18
CA ARG A 476 20.31 24.95 -10.11
C ARG A 476 21.18 25.93 -9.32
N ALA A 477 21.45 25.61 -8.06
CA ALA A 477 22.26 26.41 -7.14
C ALA A 477 23.28 25.53 -6.43
N GLY A 478 24.55 25.92 -6.53
CA GLY A 478 25.67 25.31 -5.80
C GLY A 478 26.02 23.88 -6.25
N GLN A 479 27.17 23.42 -5.77
CA GLN A 479 27.68 22.06 -5.92
C GLN A 479 28.30 21.64 -4.58
N PHE A 480 27.88 20.50 -4.06
CA PHE A 480 28.19 20.06 -2.70
C PHE A 480 28.71 18.62 -2.70
N PRO A 481 29.68 18.30 -1.84
CA PRO A 481 30.26 16.95 -1.77
C PRO A 481 29.30 15.92 -1.16
N SER A 482 28.28 16.34 -0.41
CA SER A 482 27.29 15.43 0.17
C SER A 482 25.86 15.92 0.02
N LYS A 483 24.91 14.97 0.00
CA LYS A 483 23.47 15.24 -0.03
C LYS A 483 23.03 16.08 1.17
N ASP A 484 23.62 15.84 2.34
CA ASP A 484 23.28 16.53 3.58
C ASP A 484 23.71 18.00 3.53
N GLN A 485 24.89 18.30 2.97
CA GLN A 485 25.34 19.68 2.76
C GLN A 485 24.46 20.42 1.74
N ALA A 486 24.11 19.77 0.62
CA ALA A 486 23.19 20.34 -0.36
C ALA A 486 21.80 20.62 0.25
N SER A 487 21.32 19.71 1.09
CA SER A 487 20.03 19.84 1.78
C SER A 487 20.07 20.95 2.83
N ALA A 488 21.15 21.05 3.62
CA ALA A 488 21.34 22.12 4.59
C ALA A 488 21.37 23.51 3.93
N TYR A 489 22.08 23.64 2.80
CA TYR A 489 22.08 24.87 2.00
C TYR A 489 20.68 25.21 1.47
N ALA A 490 19.97 24.23 0.91
CA ALA A 490 18.62 24.45 0.39
C ALA A 490 17.62 24.84 1.49
N ASN A 491 17.72 24.22 2.67
CA ASN A 491 16.89 24.55 3.83
C ASN A 491 17.12 25.99 4.29
N ARG A 492 18.39 26.45 4.35
CA ARG A 492 18.69 27.86 4.65
C ARG A 492 18.03 28.83 3.68
N LEU A 493 17.96 28.49 2.39
CA LEU A 493 17.29 29.31 1.36
C LEU A 493 15.76 29.29 1.48
N VAL A 494 15.18 28.22 2.02
CA VAL A 494 13.75 28.13 2.32
C VAL A 494 13.41 28.93 3.58
N ASP A 495 14.24 28.80 4.62
CA ASP A 495 14.06 29.51 5.90
C ASP A 495 14.18 31.02 5.73
N SER A 496 15.09 31.48 4.87
CA SER A 496 15.22 32.90 4.48
C SER A 496 14.12 33.39 3.52
N LYS A 497 13.15 32.54 3.16
CA LYS A 497 12.07 32.81 2.18
C LYS A 497 12.58 33.20 0.79
N SER A 498 13.81 32.83 0.46
CA SER A 498 14.41 33.07 -0.86
C SER A 498 13.82 32.13 -1.92
N ILE A 499 13.56 30.86 -1.57
CA ILE A 499 12.91 29.86 -2.42
C ILE A 499 11.72 29.18 -1.72
N LYS A 500 10.77 28.61 -2.49
CA LYS A 500 9.58 27.93 -1.93
C LYS A 500 9.73 26.41 -1.88
N ASN A 501 10.36 25.83 -2.90
CA ASN A 501 10.56 24.38 -3.09
C ASN A 501 11.94 24.14 -3.72
N TYR A 502 12.51 22.96 -3.51
CA TYR A 502 13.76 22.54 -4.12
C TYR A 502 13.83 21.02 -4.29
N PHE A 503 14.76 20.55 -5.12
CA PHE A 503 15.12 19.14 -5.27
C PHE A 503 16.64 18.98 -5.21
N VAL A 504 17.15 18.01 -4.46
CA VAL A 504 18.59 17.69 -4.47
C VAL A 504 18.86 16.60 -5.51
N ILE A 505 19.83 16.85 -6.38
CA ILE A 505 20.19 15.96 -7.49
C ILE A 505 21.66 15.56 -7.33
N SER A 506 21.95 14.26 -7.45
CA SER A 506 23.33 13.76 -7.57
C SER A 506 23.77 13.83 -9.03
N LEU A 507 24.95 14.41 -9.27
CA LEU A 507 25.64 14.46 -10.54
C LEU A 507 26.92 13.61 -10.43
N PRO A 508 27.32 12.89 -11.50
CA PRO A 508 28.68 12.38 -11.57
C PRO A 508 29.65 13.57 -11.57
N LYS A 509 30.77 13.44 -10.85
CA LYS A 509 31.86 14.41 -10.91
C LYS A 509 32.56 14.20 -12.26
N ASN A 510 32.53 15.22 -13.11
CA ASN A 510 33.31 15.23 -14.36
C ASN A 510 34.75 15.62 -14.08
#